data_AF-A0A2W1BGD2-F1
#
_entry.id   AF-A0A2W1BGD2-F1
#
_cell.length_a   1.000
_cell.length_b   1.000
_cell.length_c   1.000
_cell.angle_alpha   90.00
_cell.angle_beta   90.00
_cell.angle_gamma   90.00
#
_symmetry.space_group_name_H-M   'P 1'
#
loop_
_entity.id
_entity.type
_entity.pdbx_description
1 polymer ?
#
loop_
_entity_poly.entity_id
_entity_poly.type
_entity_poly.pdbx_seq_one_letter_code
_entity_poly.pdbx_strand_id
1 'polypeptide(L)'
;MKVLSIVVCFLCVNSLMASETYKAGVLLQNKEINEFTPFIQQAGQTGVDILVLPSLPGSADKYDELVNSISKTARQAGVYVATHLYEKARCGMAYETVRSNLVFDRNGDIAAVYRKPQNGIANCTTPHSDLVTFTADFGVTFGLVMEEDLALYDEKHFKGVKNFVMAGEWESEVAFLNAATFAPSWSYIMNANLVSTAGIYAGKAGLKTGEESLIVAELSKNGGSASQTVLSTKSSTFHQADLSQYVIRPLDLEASSMGYKDTVCHRSFCCEFYVKTASGSKTEASYKLAAFNGVLPVSDHHNIAAEICLISGSENSDTIFERISVTANFTKQNAQYPLVQSAVLPAENFKFTTKASENSQQVTLEAVNVKSLQNVGIFGKDSAVLEDNYVYGEKNNTETVQTDFYEYIFNEDVQEFFDYVWIRLRILIVVVSIYILEMM
;
A
#
# COMPACT_ATOMS: atom_id res chain seq x y z
N MET A 1 11.19 50.84 -36.75
CA MET A 1 11.61 50.67 -35.34
C MET A 1 10.46 50.57 -34.33
N LYS A 2 9.29 51.19 -34.53
CA LYS A 2 8.16 51.08 -33.57
C LYS A 2 7.35 49.77 -33.64
N VAL A 3 7.33 49.09 -34.79
CA VAL A 3 6.58 47.83 -34.98
C VAL A 3 7.31 46.63 -34.34
N LEU A 4 8.65 46.63 -34.35
CA LEU A 4 9.45 45.54 -33.76
C LEU A 4 9.33 45.50 -32.23
N SER A 5 9.17 46.66 -31.57
CA SER A 5 8.98 46.74 -30.12
C SER A 5 7.62 46.20 -29.67
N ILE A 6 6.57 46.33 -30.49
CA ILE A 6 5.21 45.85 -30.18
C ILE A 6 5.14 44.33 -30.35
N VAL A 7 5.83 43.77 -31.35
CA VAL A 7 5.88 42.31 -31.57
C VAL A 7 6.68 41.61 -30.47
N VAL A 8 7.78 42.21 -29.99
CA VAL A 8 8.54 41.66 -28.86
C VAL A 8 7.75 41.77 -27.55
N CYS A 9 7.00 42.86 -27.31
CA CYS A 9 6.10 42.93 -26.16
C CYS A 9 4.96 41.90 -26.22
N PHE A 10 4.38 41.60 -27.39
CA PHE A 10 3.36 40.56 -27.53
C PHE A 10 3.90 39.13 -27.41
N LEU A 11 5.16 38.90 -27.78
CA LEU A 11 5.84 37.62 -27.56
C LEU A 11 6.26 37.40 -26.10
N CYS A 12 6.59 38.47 -25.37
CA CYS A 12 6.90 38.39 -23.93
C CYS A 12 5.67 38.29 -23.01
N VAL A 13 4.46 38.65 -23.49
CA VAL A 13 3.22 38.55 -22.71
C VAL A 13 2.56 37.17 -22.81
N ASN A 14 2.94 36.34 -23.78
CA ASN A 14 2.42 34.97 -23.95
C ASN A 14 3.37 33.87 -23.49
N SER A 15 4.52 34.20 -22.90
CA SER A 15 5.22 33.23 -22.04
C SER A 15 4.45 33.15 -20.72
N LEU A 16 3.28 32.51 -20.74
CA LEU A 16 2.81 31.79 -19.56
C LEU A 16 3.98 30.88 -19.17
N MET A 17 4.72 31.27 -18.14
CA MET A 17 5.68 30.39 -17.50
C MET A 17 4.87 29.17 -17.06
N ALA A 18 4.95 28.07 -17.81
CA ALA A 18 4.34 26.83 -17.40
C ALA A 18 4.93 26.49 -16.03
N SER A 19 4.08 26.37 -15.01
CA SER A 19 4.56 26.01 -13.68
C SER A 19 5.28 24.66 -13.76
N GLU A 20 6.46 24.56 -13.18
CA GLU A 20 7.22 23.29 -13.06
C GLU A 20 6.71 22.42 -11.90
N THR A 21 5.73 22.92 -11.16
CA THR A 21 5.12 22.28 -9.99
C THR A 21 3.60 22.18 -10.11
N TYR A 22 3.01 21.30 -9.30
CA TYR A 22 1.57 21.19 -9.06
C TYR A 22 1.31 20.97 -7.57
N LYS A 23 0.12 21.30 -7.09
CA LYS A 23 -0.30 21.08 -5.70
C LYS A 23 -1.15 19.81 -5.60
N ALA A 24 -0.71 18.88 -4.76
CA ALA A 24 -1.46 17.68 -4.41
C ALA A 24 -2.05 17.81 -3.00
N GLY A 25 -3.25 17.27 -2.81
CA GLY A 25 -3.93 17.14 -1.52
C GLY A 25 -4.23 15.69 -1.18
N VAL A 26 -4.20 15.34 0.11
CA VAL A 26 -4.75 14.08 0.64
C VAL A 26 -5.58 14.36 1.89
N LEU A 27 -6.74 13.71 1.97
CA LEU A 27 -7.55 13.65 3.18
C LEU A 27 -7.24 12.35 3.94
N LEU A 28 -6.67 12.45 5.16
CA LEU A 28 -6.20 11.29 5.93
C LEU A 28 -7.29 10.65 6.83
N GLN A 29 -8.41 11.32 7.08
CA GLN A 29 -9.42 10.84 8.02
C GLN A 29 -10.50 10.00 7.35
N ASN A 30 -10.84 8.88 7.99
CA ASN A 30 -12.00 8.08 7.67
C ASN A 30 -13.24 8.79 8.24
N LYS A 31 -13.94 9.56 7.40
CA LYS A 31 -15.23 10.17 7.74
C LYS A 31 -16.31 9.50 6.91
N GLU A 32 -17.53 9.48 7.46
CA GLU A 32 -18.69 8.91 6.79
C GLU A 32 -18.81 9.42 5.34
N ILE A 33 -19.32 8.52 4.49
CA ILE A 33 -19.48 8.59 3.03
C ILE A 33 -19.97 9.94 2.47
N ASN A 34 -20.60 10.79 3.29
CA ASN A 34 -21.26 12.03 2.89
C ASN A 34 -20.53 13.33 3.29
N GLU A 35 -19.35 13.26 3.94
CA GLU A 35 -18.66 14.44 4.47
C GLU A 35 -17.50 14.97 3.61
N PHE A 36 -17.27 14.47 2.39
CA PHE A 36 -16.13 14.94 1.57
C PHE A 36 -16.35 16.28 0.86
N THR A 37 -17.60 16.68 0.67
CA THR A 37 -17.94 17.91 -0.06
C THR A 37 -17.22 19.16 0.48
N PRO A 38 -17.22 19.43 1.80
CA PRO A 38 -16.47 20.57 2.35
C PRO A 38 -14.97 20.49 2.08
N PHE A 39 -14.37 19.30 2.13
CA PHE A 39 -12.94 19.12 1.90
C PHE A 39 -12.55 19.29 0.43
N ILE A 40 -13.37 18.79 -0.50
CA ILE A 40 -13.17 19.01 -1.94
C ILE A 40 -13.28 20.52 -2.26
N GLN A 41 -14.26 21.20 -1.67
CA GLN A 41 -14.40 22.67 -1.82
C GLN A 41 -13.21 23.43 -1.23
N GLN A 42 -12.75 23.04 -0.05
CA GLN A 42 -11.56 23.62 0.60
C GLN A 42 -10.30 23.40 -0.25
N ALA A 43 -10.14 22.23 -0.87
CA ALA A 43 -9.03 21.94 -1.78
C ALA A 43 -9.06 22.88 -3.00
N GLY A 44 -10.23 23.08 -3.61
CA GLY A 44 -10.40 24.07 -4.69
C GLY A 44 -10.03 25.50 -4.26
N GLN A 45 -10.48 25.94 -3.08
CA GLN A 45 -10.17 27.27 -2.53
C GLN A 45 -8.68 27.48 -2.22
N THR A 46 -7.95 26.41 -1.90
CA THR A 46 -6.51 26.45 -1.60
C THR A 46 -5.63 26.24 -2.84
N GLY A 47 -6.24 26.10 -4.01
CA GLY A 47 -5.56 25.93 -5.29
C GLY A 47 -4.90 24.56 -5.44
N VAL A 48 -5.43 23.53 -4.77
CA VAL A 48 -5.02 22.14 -4.99
C VAL A 48 -5.38 21.74 -6.43
N ASP A 49 -4.44 21.14 -7.14
CA ASP A 49 -4.66 20.66 -8.50
C ASP A 49 -5.33 19.28 -8.51
N ILE A 50 -4.92 18.39 -7.60
CA ILE A 50 -5.47 17.04 -7.43
C ILE A 50 -5.61 16.66 -5.95
N LEU A 51 -6.75 16.11 -5.57
CA LEU A 51 -7.09 15.65 -4.22
C LEU A 51 -7.33 14.13 -4.21
N VAL A 52 -6.67 13.41 -3.31
CA VAL A 52 -6.95 11.99 -3.02
C VAL A 52 -7.83 11.90 -1.78
N LEU A 53 -8.96 11.21 -1.93
CA LEU A 53 -9.91 10.92 -0.85
C LEU A 53 -9.59 9.57 -0.20
N PRO A 54 -9.93 9.38 1.09
CA PRO A 54 -9.84 8.08 1.75
C PRO A 54 -10.78 7.06 1.11
N SER A 55 -10.50 5.79 1.33
CA SER A 55 -11.32 4.67 0.87
C SER A 55 -12.69 4.67 1.55
N LEU A 56 -13.72 4.28 0.79
CA LEU A 56 -15.09 4.19 1.29
C LEU A 56 -15.57 2.74 1.38
N PRO A 57 -15.32 2.03 2.49
CA PRO A 57 -15.87 0.69 2.70
C PRO A 57 -17.41 0.75 2.66
N GLY A 58 -18.03 -0.26 2.04
CA GLY A 58 -19.49 -0.31 1.87
C GLY A 58 -20.08 0.63 0.81
N SER A 59 -19.25 1.24 -0.04
CA SER A 59 -19.72 2.09 -1.15
C SER A 59 -20.45 1.34 -2.27
N ALA A 60 -20.41 0.01 -2.30
CA ALA A 60 -21.05 -0.82 -3.32
C ALA A 60 -22.55 -0.53 -3.53
N ASP A 61 -23.29 -0.29 -2.44
CA ASP A 61 -24.73 -0.02 -2.50
C ASP A 61 -25.07 1.44 -2.85
N LYS A 62 -24.09 2.35 -2.72
CA LYS A 62 -24.24 3.79 -2.96
C LYS A 62 -23.37 4.30 -4.10
N TYR A 63 -22.86 3.40 -4.94
CA TYR A 63 -21.85 3.71 -5.94
C TYR A 63 -22.28 4.86 -6.85
N ASP A 64 -23.48 4.79 -7.44
CA ASP A 64 -24.00 5.82 -8.35
C ASP A 64 -24.23 7.17 -7.65
N GLU A 65 -24.73 7.15 -6.41
CA GLU A 65 -24.91 8.36 -5.59
C GLU A 65 -23.57 9.05 -5.32
N LEU A 66 -22.56 8.26 -4.96
CA LEU A 66 -21.22 8.74 -4.66
C LEU A 66 -20.52 9.29 -5.89
N VAL A 67 -20.55 8.55 -7.00
CA VAL A 67 -19.98 8.98 -8.29
C VAL A 67 -20.60 10.32 -8.71
N ASN A 68 -21.92 10.45 -8.64
CA ASN A 68 -22.61 11.69 -9.00
C ASN A 68 -22.28 12.85 -8.04
N SER A 69 -22.23 12.59 -6.74
CA SER A 69 -21.91 13.59 -5.71
C SER A 69 -20.47 14.12 -5.86
N ILE A 70 -19.50 13.21 -6.02
CA ILE A 70 -18.09 13.54 -6.18
C ILE A 70 -17.86 14.27 -7.51
N SER A 71 -18.41 13.76 -8.62
CA SER A 71 -18.36 14.42 -9.93
C SER A 71 -18.85 15.87 -9.88
N LYS A 72 -20.05 16.09 -9.31
CA LYS A 72 -20.62 17.43 -9.18
C LYS A 72 -19.74 18.34 -8.33
N THR A 73 -19.17 17.82 -7.25
CA THR A 73 -18.36 18.63 -6.33
C THR A 73 -16.98 18.93 -6.93
N ALA A 74 -16.33 17.98 -7.60
CA ALA A 74 -15.10 18.18 -8.34
C ALA A 74 -15.25 19.29 -9.39
N ARG A 75 -16.36 19.27 -10.15
CA ARG A 75 -16.71 20.32 -11.11
C ARG A 75 -16.88 21.69 -10.46
N GLN A 76 -17.59 21.76 -9.33
CA GLN A 76 -17.84 23.02 -8.63
C GLN A 76 -16.56 23.62 -8.03
N ALA A 77 -15.65 22.76 -7.55
CA ALA A 77 -14.40 23.17 -6.94
C ALA A 77 -13.25 23.36 -7.95
N GLY A 78 -13.39 22.85 -9.18
CA GLY A 78 -12.35 22.94 -10.22
C GLY A 78 -11.09 22.15 -9.89
N VAL A 79 -11.23 21.00 -9.23
CA VAL A 79 -10.11 20.17 -8.74
C VAL A 79 -10.23 18.75 -9.28
N TYR A 80 -9.09 18.11 -9.61
CA TYR A 80 -9.10 16.67 -9.88
C TYR A 80 -9.36 15.91 -8.57
N VAL A 81 -10.23 14.92 -8.59
CA VAL A 81 -10.54 14.11 -7.39
C VAL A 81 -10.30 12.64 -7.70
N ALA A 82 -9.42 12.01 -6.93
CA ALA A 82 -9.20 10.57 -6.98
C ALA A 82 -9.80 9.90 -5.74
N THR A 83 -10.47 8.78 -5.93
CA THR A 83 -11.18 8.06 -4.85
C THR A 83 -11.19 6.55 -5.11
N HIS A 84 -11.32 5.79 -4.04
CA HIS A 84 -11.51 4.35 -4.07
C HIS A 84 -12.94 3.99 -3.67
N LEU A 85 -13.67 3.35 -4.59
CA LEU A 85 -15.03 2.88 -4.38
C LEU A 85 -15.13 1.37 -4.66
N TYR A 86 -16.15 0.75 -4.08
CA TYR A 86 -16.59 -0.59 -4.40
C TYR A 86 -17.78 -0.50 -5.37
N GLU A 87 -17.77 -1.32 -6.42
CA GLU A 87 -18.78 -1.36 -7.48
C GLU A 87 -19.36 -2.78 -7.55
N LYS A 88 -20.67 -2.93 -7.72
CA LYS A 88 -21.28 -4.21 -8.12
C LYS A 88 -21.14 -4.37 -9.63
N ALA A 89 -20.17 -5.14 -10.07
CA ALA A 89 -19.91 -5.39 -11.48
C ALA A 89 -20.44 -6.76 -11.90
N ARG A 90 -20.90 -6.87 -13.15
CA ARG A 90 -21.30 -8.15 -13.72
C ARG A 90 -20.06 -8.90 -14.25
N CYS A 91 -19.80 -10.08 -13.70
CA CYS A 91 -18.64 -10.89 -14.01
C CYS A 91 -19.10 -12.25 -14.52
N GLY A 92 -19.18 -12.39 -15.83
CA GLY A 92 -19.82 -13.55 -16.46
C GLY A 92 -21.32 -13.64 -16.11
N MET A 93 -21.70 -14.68 -15.37
CA MET A 93 -23.08 -14.92 -14.95
C MET A 93 -23.42 -14.42 -13.54
N ALA A 94 -22.43 -13.99 -12.75
CA ALA A 94 -22.62 -13.49 -11.38
C ALA A 94 -22.42 -11.98 -11.31
N TYR A 95 -22.99 -11.36 -10.28
CA TYR A 95 -22.59 -10.03 -9.83
C TYR A 95 -21.61 -10.20 -8.70
N GLU A 96 -20.48 -9.51 -8.81
CA GLU A 96 -19.41 -9.53 -7.83
C GLU A 96 -19.09 -8.09 -7.43
N THR A 97 -18.59 -7.92 -6.21
CA THR A 97 -18.04 -6.64 -5.79
C THR A 97 -16.63 -6.50 -6.33
N VAL A 98 -16.35 -5.39 -6.99
CA VAL A 98 -15.04 -5.04 -7.51
C VAL A 98 -14.54 -3.74 -6.88
N ARG A 99 -13.24 -3.67 -6.64
CA ARG A 99 -12.53 -2.48 -6.22
C ARG A 99 -12.31 -1.57 -7.42
N SER A 100 -12.59 -0.28 -7.29
CA SER A 100 -12.57 0.68 -8.38
C SER A 100 -11.94 2.01 -7.93
N ASN A 101 -10.76 2.30 -8.48
CA ASN A 101 -10.14 3.61 -8.37
C ASN A 101 -10.65 4.50 -9.50
N LEU A 102 -11.25 5.62 -9.15
CA LEU A 102 -11.80 6.59 -10.08
C LEU A 102 -11.04 7.91 -9.96
N VAL A 103 -10.82 8.56 -11.10
CA VAL A 103 -10.32 9.93 -11.15
C VAL A 103 -11.31 10.79 -11.90
N PHE A 104 -11.84 11.80 -11.24
CA PHE A 104 -12.67 12.85 -11.80
C PHE A 104 -11.79 14.04 -12.18
N ASP A 105 -11.99 14.61 -13.36
CA ASP A 105 -11.33 15.85 -13.78
C ASP A 105 -12.02 17.11 -13.21
N ARG A 106 -11.48 18.28 -13.57
CA ARG A 106 -12.03 19.58 -13.14
C ARG A 106 -13.42 19.90 -13.69
N ASN A 107 -13.89 19.18 -14.70
CA ASN A 107 -15.26 19.28 -15.22
C ASN A 107 -16.20 18.27 -14.55
N GLY A 108 -15.68 17.41 -13.67
CA GLY A 108 -16.41 16.32 -13.05
C GLY A 108 -16.55 15.09 -13.95
N ASP A 109 -15.88 15.06 -15.10
CA ASP A 109 -15.88 13.91 -15.99
C ASP A 109 -14.87 12.86 -15.50
N ILE A 110 -15.13 11.58 -15.77
CA ILE A 110 -14.21 10.50 -15.38
C ILE A 110 -13.01 10.50 -16.33
N ALA A 111 -11.83 10.80 -15.81
CA ALA A 111 -10.57 10.84 -16.55
C ALA A 111 -9.86 9.47 -16.60
N ALA A 112 -10.00 8.66 -15.54
CA ALA A 112 -9.45 7.31 -15.49
C ALA A 112 -10.25 6.42 -14.54
N VAL A 113 -10.24 5.12 -14.85
CA VAL A 113 -10.82 4.07 -14.01
C VAL A 113 -9.84 2.90 -13.96
N TYR A 114 -9.52 2.43 -12.75
CA TYR A 114 -8.74 1.22 -12.55
C TYR A 114 -9.49 0.26 -11.65
N ARG A 115 -9.76 -0.96 -12.14
CA ARG A 115 -10.58 -1.96 -11.45
C ARG A 115 -9.78 -3.21 -11.13
N LYS A 116 -10.07 -3.78 -9.95
CA LYS A 116 -9.59 -5.09 -9.53
C LYS A 116 -10.70 -5.87 -8.86
N PRO A 117 -10.67 -7.22 -8.93
CA PRO A 117 -11.59 -8.03 -8.17
C PRO A 117 -11.32 -7.83 -6.66
N GLN A 118 -12.38 -7.93 -5.86
CA GLN A 118 -12.24 -7.94 -4.41
C GLN A 118 -11.78 -9.31 -3.89
N ASN A 119 -12.19 -10.39 -4.54
CA ASN A 119 -11.83 -11.77 -4.17
C ASN A 119 -11.20 -12.52 -5.35
N GLY A 120 -10.52 -13.64 -5.08
CA GLY A 120 -9.71 -14.39 -6.05
C GLY A 120 -10.54 -15.30 -6.95
N ILE A 121 -11.85 -15.33 -6.71
CA ILE A 121 -12.84 -16.17 -7.39
C ILE A 121 -13.52 -15.35 -8.50
N ALA A 122 -13.59 -14.04 -8.32
CA ALA A 122 -14.21 -13.09 -9.22
C ALA A 122 -13.44 -13.01 -10.56
N ASN A 123 -14.01 -13.62 -11.60
CA ASN A 123 -13.53 -13.55 -12.98
C ASN A 123 -13.88 -12.18 -13.64
N CYS A 124 -13.75 -11.10 -12.86
CA CYS A 124 -14.20 -9.74 -13.17
C CYS A 124 -13.17 -8.88 -13.90
N THR A 125 -12.03 -9.45 -14.28
CA THR A 125 -10.91 -8.64 -14.78
C THR A 125 -11.02 -8.42 -16.28
N THR A 126 -10.85 -7.16 -16.66
CA THR A 126 -10.31 -6.83 -17.98
C THR A 126 -8.93 -7.48 -18.07
N PRO A 127 -8.58 -8.18 -19.16
CA PRO A 127 -7.21 -8.57 -19.34
C PRO A 127 -6.40 -7.26 -19.48
N HIS A 128 -5.28 -7.11 -18.79
CA HIS A 128 -3.97 -6.76 -19.39
C HIS A 128 -3.01 -6.07 -18.43
N SER A 129 -1.76 -6.48 -18.58
CA SER A 129 -0.51 -6.10 -17.95
C SER A 129 -0.12 -4.61 -17.98
N ASP A 130 -1.03 -3.70 -18.35
CA ASP A 130 -0.67 -2.31 -18.66
C ASP A 130 -1.14 -1.34 -17.57
N LEU A 131 -0.22 -0.49 -17.12
CA LEU A 131 -0.49 0.61 -16.20
C LEU A 131 -1.60 1.53 -16.75
N VAL A 132 -2.64 1.76 -15.94
CA VAL A 132 -3.67 2.78 -16.23
C VAL A 132 -3.09 4.17 -15.97
N THR A 133 -3.24 5.07 -16.93
CA THR A 133 -2.72 6.45 -16.84
C THR A 133 -3.74 7.48 -17.29
N PHE A 134 -3.66 8.70 -16.74
CA PHE A 134 -4.34 9.88 -17.27
C PHE A 134 -3.39 11.06 -17.33
N THR A 135 -3.63 12.00 -18.25
CA THR A 135 -2.88 13.25 -18.35
C THR A 135 -3.77 14.42 -17.96
N ALA A 136 -3.37 15.16 -16.93
CA ALA A 136 -4.11 16.30 -16.45
C ALA A 136 -3.89 17.55 -17.32
N ASP A 137 -4.81 18.50 -17.27
CA ASP A 137 -4.76 19.78 -17.99
C ASP A 137 -3.55 20.66 -17.63
N PHE A 138 -2.95 20.43 -16.46
CA PHE A 138 -1.70 21.06 -16.03
C PHE A 138 -0.43 20.33 -16.53
N GLY A 139 -0.55 19.41 -17.48
CA GLY A 139 0.57 18.81 -18.21
C GLY A 139 1.33 17.72 -17.44
N VAL A 140 0.68 17.05 -16.49
CA VAL A 140 1.26 15.94 -15.73
C VAL A 140 0.52 14.65 -16.08
N THR A 141 1.28 13.61 -16.42
CA THR A 141 0.77 12.25 -16.58
C THR A 141 0.90 11.51 -15.26
N PHE A 142 -0.22 10.97 -14.78
CA PHE A 142 -0.32 10.17 -13.57
C PHE A 142 -0.55 8.70 -13.92
N GLY A 143 0.14 7.82 -13.20
CA GLY A 143 -0.18 6.39 -13.11
C GLY A 143 -1.19 6.16 -11.98
N LEU A 144 -2.21 5.36 -12.24
CA LEU A 144 -3.19 4.96 -11.24
C LEU A 144 -2.87 3.53 -10.79
N VAL A 145 -2.67 3.36 -9.49
CA VAL A 145 -2.30 2.08 -8.87
C VAL A 145 -3.16 1.83 -7.63
N MET A 146 -3.27 0.57 -7.23
CA MET A 146 -3.75 0.16 -5.90
C MET A 146 -2.55 -0.25 -5.04
N GLU A 147 -2.76 -0.38 -3.73
CA GLU A 147 -1.71 -0.54 -2.75
C GLU A 147 -0.78 -1.72 -3.02
N GLU A 148 -1.35 -2.90 -3.31
CA GLU A 148 -0.57 -4.10 -3.58
C GLU A 148 0.27 -3.99 -4.87
N ASP A 149 -0.11 -3.12 -5.82
CA ASP A 149 0.63 -2.94 -7.08
C ASP A 149 2.05 -2.42 -6.86
N LEU A 150 2.26 -1.65 -5.78
CA LEU A 150 3.60 -1.18 -5.43
C LEU A 150 4.53 -2.35 -5.12
N ALA A 151 4.00 -3.39 -4.49
CA ALA A 151 4.73 -4.61 -4.17
C ALA A 151 4.71 -5.61 -5.32
N LEU A 152 3.71 -5.65 -6.19
CA LEU A 152 3.63 -6.63 -7.28
C LEU A 152 4.50 -6.25 -8.46
N TYR A 153 4.40 -5.02 -8.95
CA TYR A 153 5.03 -4.61 -10.21
C TYR A 153 6.45 -4.07 -10.06
N ASP A 154 7.18 -4.07 -11.18
CA ASP A 154 8.56 -3.59 -11.26
C ASP A 154 8.69 -2.25 -11.97
N GLU A 155 9.91 -1.71 -11.95
CA GLU A 155 10.51 -0.78 -12.92
C GLU A 155 9.69 -0.53 -14.21
N LYS A 156 9.65 -1.61 -14.98
CA LYS A 156 9.32 -1.62 -16.39
C LYS A 156 7.82 -1.50 -16.59
N HIS A 157 7.02 -2.08 -15.70
CA HIS A 157 5.57 -1.95 -15.72
C HIS A 157 5.13 -0.49 -15.72
N PHE A 158 5.87 0.37 -15.01
CA PHE A 158 5.50 1.78 -14.84
C PHE A 158 5.88 2.69 -16.02
N LYS A 159 6.53 2.17 -17.06
CA LYS A 159 6.80 2.85 -18.34
C LYS A 159 7.39 4.27 -18.20
N GLY A 160 8.17 4.52 -17.15
CA GLY A 160 8.84 5.80 -16.89
C GLY A 160 7.95 6.91 -16.31
N VAL A 161 6.71 6.62 -15.94
CA VAL A 161 5.83 7.57 -15.22
C VAL A 161 6.46 7.97 -13.88
N LYS A 162 6.32 9.25 -13.52
CA LYS A 162 6.93 9.84 -12.30
C LYS A 162 5.94 10.42 -11.29
N ASN A 163 4.64 10.37 -11.59
CA ASN A 163 3.59 10.83 -10.69
C ASN A 163 2.54 9.74 -10.58
N PHE A 164 2.18 9.36 -9.36
CA PHE A 164 1.27 8.26 -9.10
C PHE A 164 0.19 8.71 -8.12
N VAL A 165 -1.00 8.19 -8.36
CA VAL A 165 -2.13 8.25 -7.45
C VAL A 165 -2.41 6.82 -6.98
N MET A 166 -2.44 6.63 -5.67
CA MET A 166 -2.75 5.35 -5.04
C MET A 166 -3.92 5.52 -4.09
N ALA A 167 -4.94 4.70 -4.27
CA ALA A 167 -6.10 4.69 -3.37
C ALA A 167 -6.60 3.26 -3.19
N GLY A 168 -7.25 3.02 -2.05
CA GLY A 168 -7.62 1.70 -1.58
C GLY A 168 -7.14 1.45 -0.16
N GLU A 169 -7.37 0.23 0.30
CA GLU A 169 -6.92 -0.26 1.60
C GLU A 169 -5.98 -1.43 1.34
N TRP A 170 -4.81 -1.42 2.00
CA TRP A 170 -3.86 -2.52 1.91
C TRP A 170 -4.13 -3.51 3.04
N GLU A 171 -4.78 -4.62 2.71
CA GLU A 171 -4.88 -5.78 3.59
C GLU A 171 -3.72 -6.71 3.28
N SER A 172 -2.72 -6.74 4.17
CA SER A 172 -1.56 -7.62 4.08
C SER A 172 -1.22 -8.16 5.45
N GLU A 173 -0.99 -9.47 5.52
CA GLU A 173 -0.52 -10.15 6.73
C GLU A 173 0.95 -9.85 7.04
N VAL A 174 1.69 -9.27 6.09
CA VAL A 174 3.09 -8.91 6.25
C VAL A 174 3.18 -7.51 6.84
N ALA A 175 3.64 -7.43 8.08
CA ALA A 175 3.51 -6.24 8.94
C ALA A 175 4.15 -4.93 8.44
N PHE A 176 5.02 -4.97 7.43
CA PHE A 176 5.59 -3.78 6.79
C PHE A 176 5.14 -3.55 5.34
N LEU A 177 4.41 -4.51 4.73
CA LEU A 177 3.77 -4.34 3.42
C LEU A 177 2.39 -3.71 3.61
N ASN A 178 2.38 -2.50 4.14
CA ASN A 178 1.20 -1.65 4.22
C ASN A 178 1.49 -0.30 3.58
N ALA A 179 0.44 0.44 3.20
CA ALA A 179 0.56 1.69 2.48
C ALA A 179 1.42 2.70 3.24
N ALA A 180 1.21 2.85 4.55
CA ALA A 180 1.98 3.79 5.35
C ALA A 180 3.48 3.46 5.30
N THR A 181 3.87 2.20 5.47
CA THR A 181 5.28 1.78 5.65
C THR A 181 6.02 1.57 4.33
N PHE A 182 5.35 1.00 3.31
CA PHE A 182 6.00 0.62 2.07
C PHE A 182 5.97 1.71 1.00
N ALA A 183 4.88 2.50 0.90
CA ALA A 183 4.78 3.62 -0.05
C ALA A 183 5.96 4.62 -0.02
N PRO A 184 6.47 5.08 1.15
CA PRO A 184 7.63 5.97 1.18
C PRO A 184 8.88 5.30 0.62
N SER A 185 9.07 4.00 0.90
CA SER A 185 10.21 3.23 0.40
C SER A 185 10.16 3.07 -1.12
N TRP A 186 8.99 2.71 -1.63
CA TRP A 186 8.74 2.59 -3.07
C TRP A 186 8.98 3.93 -3.77
N SER A 187 8.40 5.02 -3.26
CA SER A 187 8.58 6.37 -3.80
C SER A 187 10.05 6.79 -3.81
N TYR A 188 10.80 6.48 -2.75
CA TYR A 188 12.24 6.74 -2.65
C TYR A 188 13.04 6.03 -3.73
N ILE A 189 12.80 4.73 -3.94
CA ILE A 189 13.53 3.90 -4.92
C ILE A 189 13.18 4.32 -6.35
N MET A 190 11.90 4.52 -6.64
CA MET A 190 11.39 4.91 -7.96
C MET A 190 11.72 6.37 -8.32
N ASN A 191 12.08 7.17 -7.31
CA ASN A 191 12.21 8.61 -7.36
C ASN A 191 10.99 9.25 -8.05
N ALA A 192 9.80 8.84 -7.60
CA ALA A 192 8.52 9.25 -8.17
C ALA A 192 7.63 9.86 -7.09
N ASN A 193 6.81 10.84 -7.48
CA ASN A 193 5.77 11.37 -6.61
C ASN A 193 4.66 10.34 -6.46
N LEU A 194 4.21 10.13 -5.22
CA LEU A 194 3.12 9.24 -4.88
C LEU A 194 2.17 9.97 -3.94
N VAL A 195 0.94 10.20 -4.41
CA VAL A 195 -0.14 10.77 -3.60
C VAL A 195 -1.05 9.61 -3.22
N SER A 196 -1.13 9.29 -1.94
CA SER A 196 -1.92 8.17 -1.46
C SER A 196 -2.76 8.50 -0.24
N THR A 197 -3.69 7.63 0.11
CA THR A 197 -4.48 7.68 1.35
C THR A 197 -3.62 7.68 2.62
N ALA A 198 -2.37 7.23 2.55
CA ALA A 198 -1.42 7.23 3.66
C ALA A 198 -0.53 8.50 3.73
N GLY A 199 -0.54 9.34 2.69
CA GLY A 199 0.26 10.56 2.65
C GLY A 199 0.72 10.98 1.25
N ILE A 200 1.51 12.04 1.20
CA ILE A 200 2.13 12.54 -0.03
C ILE A 200 3.63 12.33 0.03
N TYR A 201 4.18 11.53 -0.88
CA TYR A 201 5.60 11.19 -0.94
C TYR A 201 6.23 11.77 -2.21
N ALA A 202 7.28 12.57 -2.06
CA ALA A 202 7.89 13.31 -3.17
C ALA A 202 9.20 12.66 -3.66
N GLY A 203 9.17 11.36 -3.93
CA GLY A 203 10.37 10.60 -4.29
C GLY A 203 11.36 10.55 -3.12
N LYS A 204 12.64 10.83 -3.41
CA LYS A 204 13.70 10.90 -2.38
C LYS A 204 13.52 12.03 -1.37
N ALA A 205 12.63 12.97 -1.65
CA ALA A 205 12.26 14.05 -0.74
C ALA A 205 11.27 13.64 0.36
N GLY A 206 10.85 12.37 0.41
CA GLY A 206 10.11 11.78 1.51
C GLY A 206 8.69 12.30 1.71
N LEU A 207 8.13 12.02 2.90
CA LEU A 207 6.77 12.36 3.28
C LEU A 207 6.60 13.87 3.44
N LYS A 208 5.55 14.42 2.84
CA LYS A 208 5.09 15.80 3.06
C LYS A 208 4.06 15.81 4.18
N THR A 209 4.36 16.56 5.23
CA THR A 209 3.49 16.73 6.40
C THR A 209 2.65 18.01 6.26
N GLY A 210 1.39 17.96 6.70
CA GLY A 210 0.46 19.10 6.72
C GLY A 210 -0.46 19.06 7.95
N GLU A 211 -1.41 19.99 8.03
CA GLU A 211 -2.37 20.09 9.14
C GLU A 211 -3.43 18.96 9.12
N GLU A 212 -3.98 18.66 10.31
CA GLU A 212 -4.49 17.36 10.81
C GLU A 212 -5.58 16.61 10.02
N SER A 213 -6.12 17.15 8.92
CA SER A 213 -7.10 16.41 8.09
C SER A 213 -6.79 16.47 6.60
N LEU A 214 -6.48 17.66 6.07
CA LEU A 214 -6.10 17.87 4.67
C LEU A 214 -4.61 18.25 4.58
N ILE A 215 -3.79 17.31 4.10
CA ILE A 215 -2.39 17.59 3.79
C ILE A 215 -2.32 18.12 2.36
N VAL A 216 -1.68 19.28 2.18
CA VAL A 216 -1.40 19.86 0.87
C VAL A 216 0.10 20.01 0.69
N ALA A 217 0.61 19.60 -0.47
CA ALA A 217 2.01 19.72 -0.81
C ALA A 217 2.22 20.14 -2.26
N GLU A 218 3.25 20.94 -2.47
CA GLU A 218 3.73 21.30 -3.80
C GLU A 218 4.78 20.28 -4.28
N LEU A 219 4.57 19.75 -5.48
CA LEU A 219 5.34 18.66 -6.08
C LEU A 219 5.90 19.08 -7.43
N SER A 220 7.13 18.67 -7.75
CA SER A 220 7.70 18.86 -9.09
C SER A 220 7.06 17.91 -10.08
N LYS A 221 6.68 18.42 -11.26
CA LYS A 221 6.05 17.63 -12.33
C LYS A 221 6.93 16.49 -12.84
N ASN A 222 8.24 16.65 -12.76
CA ASN A 222 9.22 15.67 -13.24
C ASN A 222 9.56 14.58 -12.20
N GLY A 223 8.89 14.59 -11.03
CA GLY A 223 9.18 13.70 -9.92
C GLY A 223 10.44 14.09 -9.16
N GLY A 224 10.53 13.68 -7.89
CA GLY A 224 11.73 13.85 -7.07
C GLY A 224 12.07 15.31 -6.77
N SER A 225 11.73 15.81 -5.58
CA SER A 225 12.16 17.14 -5.16
C SER A 225 13.63 17.13 -4.71
N ALA A 226 14.39 18.19 -4.98
CA ALA A 226 15.79 18.33 -4.56
C ALA A 226 15.95 18.45 -3.03
N SER A 227 14.88 18.75 -2.30
CA SER A 227 14.91 18.88 -0.85
C SER A 227 14.74 17.52 -0.18
N GLN A 228 15.79 17.02 0.46
CA GLN A 228 15.79 15.73 1.15
C GLN A 228 15.11 15.86 2.51
N THR A 229 13.95 15.23 2.77
CA THR A 229 13.51 15.03 4.17
C THR A 229 12.47 13.92 4.35
N VAL A 230 12.67 13.13 5.41
CA VAL A 230 11.69 12.24 6.09
C VAL A 230 11.26 10.96 5.36
N LEU A 231 12.00 9.87 5.61
CA LEU A 231 11.41 8.53 5.70
C LEU A 231 10.84 8.39 7.13
N SER A 232 9.58 8.74 7.33
CA SER A 232 8.91 8.48 8.60
C SER A 232 7.44 8.29 8.38
N THR A 233 6.93 7.32 9.09
CA THR A 233 5.53 6.93 9.10
C THR A 233 5.12 7.02 10.56
N LYS A 234 4.41 8.10 10.92
CA LYS A 234 3.62 8.06 12.15
C LYS A 234 2.50 7.07 11.89
N SER A 235 2.69 5.83 12.34
CA SER A 235 1.63 4.83 12.30
C SER A 235 0.78 4.97 13.56
N SER A 236 -0.53 5.13 13.39
CA SER A 236 -1.53 4.92 14.43
C SER A 236 -1.90 3.44 14.39
N THR A 237 -1.52 2.72 15.45
CA THR A 237 -2.00 1.36 15.79
C THR A 237 -1.83 0.28 14.71
N PHE A 238 -0.77 -0.53 14.82
CA PHE A 238 -0.66 -1.78 14.05
C PHE A 238 -0.26 -2.97 14.91
N HIS A 239 -0.74 -4.14 14.51
CA HIS A 239 -0.37 -5.43 15.05
C HIS A 239 1.14 -5.64 14.92
N GLN A 240 1.78 -6.06 16.01
CA GLN A 240 3.20 -6.42 16.03
C GLN A 240 3.50 -7.42 14.90
N ALA A 241 4.65 -7.26 14.24
CA ALA A 241 4.99 -8.10 13.10
C ALA A 241 4.93 -9.59 13.46
N ASP A 242 4.14 -10.37 12.70
CA ASP A 242 4.23 -11.82 12.77
C ASP A 242 5.56 -12.25 12.14
N LEU A 243 6.52 -12.55 13.02
CA LEU A 243 7.84 -13.00 12.66
C LEU A 243 7.97 -14.53 12.80
N SER A 244 6.86 -15.27 12.88
CA SER A 244 6.85 -16.73 13.07
C SER A 244 7.67 -17.49 12.02
N GLN A 245 7.72 -16.98 10.80
CA GLN A 245 8.47 -17.58 9.69
C GLN A 245 9.92 -17.08 9.56
N TYR A 246 10.35 -16.15 10.41
CA TYR A 246 11.67 -15.54 10.38
C TYR A 246 12.63 -16.29 11.29
N VAL A 247 13.92 -16.29 10.94
CA VAL A 247 14.96 -16.62 11.91
C VAL A 247 15.24 -15.37 12.72
N ILE A 248 15.00 -15.44 14.03
CA ILE A 248 15.10 -14.31 14.94
C ILE A 248 16.26 -14.52 15.93
N ARG A 249 17.01 -13.45 16.20
CA ARG A 249 17.97 -13.37 17.30
C ARG A 249 17.68 -12.13 18.16
N PRO A 250 17.61 -12.25 19.50
CA PRO A 250 17.49 -11.07 20.37
C PRO A 250 18.68 -10.13 20.17
N LEU A 251 18.41 -8.83 20.13
CA LEU A 251 19.45 -7.81 20.05
C LEU A 251 20.06 -7.61 21.44
N ASP A 252 21.38 -7.77 21.55
CA ASP A 252 22.11 -7.52 22.81
C ASP A 252 22.27 -6.01 23.04
N LEU A 253 21.39 -5.45 23.87
CA LEU A 253 21.39 -4.02 24.16
C LEU A 253 22.63 -3.58 24.95
N GLU A 254 23.17 -4.43 25.83
CA GLU A 254 24.36 -4.09 26.62
C GLU A 254 25.59 -3.99 25.71
N ALA A 255 25.80 -4.99 24.86
CA ALA A 255 26.87 -4.96 23.86
C ALA A 255 26.68 -3.81 22.86
N SER A 256 25.43 -3.48 22.51
CA SER A 256 25.13 -2.38 21.59
C SER A 256 25.55 -1.01 22.10
N SER A 257 25.68 -0.79 23.41
CA SER A 257 26.17 0.48 23.94
C SER A 257 27.62 0.78 23.53
N MET A 258 28.42 -0.25 23.27
CA MET A 258 29.79 -0.15 22.74
C MET A 258 29.85 -0.26 21.21
N GLY A 259 28.72 -0.57 20.57
CA GLY A 259 28.64 -0.92 19.16
C GLY A 259 29.07 -2.37 18.92
N TYR A 260 28.17 -3.18 18.35
CA TYR A 260 28.47 -4.58 18.04
C TYR A 260 27.97 -4.99 16.67
N LYS A 261 28.48 -6.12 16.19
CA LYS A 261 28.06 -6.75 14.94
C LYS A 261 27.46 -8.11 15.22
N ASP A 262 26.43 -8.45 14.46
CA ASP A 262 25.83 -9.77 14.49
C ASP A 262 25.35 -10.19 13.09
N THR A 263 25.21 -11.49 12.88
CA THR A 263 24.75 -12.07 11.61
C THR A 263 23.66 -13.10 11.86
N VAL A 264 22.54 -12.91 11.16
CA VAL A 264 21.38 -13.83 11.20
C VAL A 264 21.15 -14.33 9.79
N CYS A 265 21.05 -15.65 9.63
CA CYS A 265 20.84 -16.28 8.34
C CYS A 265 19.55 -17.08 8.33
N HIS A 266 18.81 -17.01 7.23
CA HIS A 266 17.70 -17.90 6.92
C HIS A 266 17.98 -18.57 5.56
N ARG A 267 18.12 -19.90 5.56
CA ARG A 267 18.57 -20.68 4.39
C ARG A 267 19.93 -20.15 3.89
N SER A 268 20.05 -19.86 2.60
CA SER A 268 21.27 -19.31 1.96
C SER A 268 21.42 -17.80 2.09
N PHE A 269 20.45 -17.10 2.67
CA PHE A 269 20.45 -15.64 2.78
C PHE A 269 20.88 -15.20 4.19
N CYS A 270 21.81 -14.26 4.29
CA CYS A 270 22.37 -13.78 5.55
C CYS A 270 22.31 -12.25 5.64
N CYS A 271 21.87 -11.77 6.80
CA CYS A 271 21.80 -10.36 7.15
C CYS A 271 22.88 -10.03 8.18
N GLU A 272 23.76 -9.11 7.84
CA GLU A 272 24.76 -8.53 8.74
C GLU A 272 24.21 -7.25 9.36
N PHE A 273 24.17 -7.21 10.70
CA PHE A 273 23.71 -6.09 11.47
C PHE A 273 24.88 -5.47 12.23
N TYR A 274 24.98 -4.15 12.20
CA TYR A 274 25.78 -3.38 13.14
C TYR A 274 24.86 -2.43 13.88
N VAL A 275 24.94 -2.44 15.21
CA VAL A 275 24.07 -1.65 16.07
C VAL A 275 24.90 -0.95 17.13
N LYS A 276 24.74 0.36 17.25
CA LYS A 276 25.26 1.18 18.34
C LYS A 276 24.12 2.00 18.97
N THR A 277 23.87 1.79 20.25
CA THR A 277 22.88 2.54 21.04
C THR A 277 23.56 3.55 21.96
N ALA A 278 22.84 4.58 22.36
CA ALA A 278 23.31 5.54 23.35
C ALA A 278 23.43 4.87 24.73
N SER A 279 24.48 5.23 25.48
CA SER A 279 24.70 4.73 26.85
C SER A 279 23.52 5.11 27.76
N GLY A 280 23.03 4.15 28.56
CA GLY A 280 21.88 4.36 29.47
C GLY A 280 20.51 4.09 28.86
N SER A 281 20.43 3.49 27.66
CA SER A 281 19.18 2.97 27.11
C SER A 281 18.58 1.92 28.05
N LYS A 282 17.28 2.05 28.38
CA LYS A 282 16.59 1.18 29.34
C LYS A 282 16.50 -0.26 28.82
N THR A 283 16.76 -1.24 29.70
CA THR A 283 16.72 -2.69 29.42
C THR A 283 15.31 -3.24 29.18
N GLU A 284 14.27 -2.45 29.40
CA GLU A 284 12.87 -2.88 29.18
C GLU A 284 12.49 -2.96 27.69
N ALA A 285 13.26 -2.31 26.80
CA ALA A 285 13.02 -2.40 25.36
C ALA A 285 13.52 -3.76 24.83
N SER A 286 12.65 -4.52 24.17
CA SER A 286 13.03 -5.76 23.50
C SER A 286 13.16 -5.53 22.00
N TYR A 287 14.39 -5.68 21.49
CA TYR A 287 14.68 -5.61 20.06
C TYR A 287 15.12 -6.97 19.53
N LYS A 288 14.81 -7.21 18.26
CA LYS A 288 15.05 -8.47 17.55
C LYS A 288 15.72 -8.18 16.22
N LEU A 289 16.75 -8.96 15.91
CA LEU A 289 17.35 -9.07 14.58
C LEU A 289 16.66 -10.24 13.87
N ALA A 290 16.22 -10.04 12.63
CA ALA A 290 15.49 -11.05 11.88
C ALA A 290 15.97 -11.14 10.44
N ALA A 291 16.04 -12.37 9.93
CA ALA A 291 16.32 -12.67 8.53
C ALA A 291 15.23 -13.59 7.95
N PHE A 292 14.84 -13.35 6.71
CA PHE A 292 13.88 -14.18 5.98
C PHE A 292 14.30 -14.40 4.53
N ASN A 293 14.06 -15.61 4.03
CA ASN A 293 14.22 -16.00 2.64
C ASN A 293 13.17 -17.06 2.32
N GLY A 294 12.14 -16.68 1.58
CA GLY A 294 10.99 -17.51 1.29
C GLY A 294 9.91 -16.77 0.52
N VAL A 295 8.68 -17.27 0.58
CA VAL A 295 7.51 -16.72 -0.10
C VAL A 295 6.56 -16.12 0.93
N LEU A 296 6.02 -14.94 0.66
CA LEU A 296 5.08 -14.23 1.52
C LEU A 296 3.81 -13.81 0.75
N PRO A 297 2.63 -13.85 1.38
CA PRO A 297 1.42 -13.28 0.79
C PRO A 297 1.47 -11.74 0.84
N VAL A 298 1.23 -11.09 -0.30
CA VAL A 298 1.15 -9.61 -0.41
C VAL A 298 -0.30 -9.14 -0.39
N SER A 299 -1.18 -10.00 -0.88
CA SER A 299 -2.63 -9.88 -0.86
C SER A 299 -3.21 -11.30 -0.84
N ASP A 300 -4.52 -11.43 -0.67
CA ASP A 300 -5.24 -12.71 -0.65
C ASP A 300 -5.02 -13.60 -1.89
N HIS A 301 -4.44 -13.07 -2.97
CA HIS A 301 -4.33 -13.74 -4.27
C HIS A 301 -2.92 -13.75 -4.84
N HIS A 302 -1.99 -13.04 -4.22
CA HIS A 302 -0.65 -12.89 -4.76
C HIS A 302 0.39 -13.16 -3.70
N ASN A 303 1.31 -14.02 -4.07
CA ASN A 303 2.51 -14.30 -3.32
C ASN A 303 3.72 -13.68 -4.01
N ILE A 304 4.72 -13.32 -3.22
CA ILE A 304 6.02 -12.90 -3.72
C ILE A 304 7.12 -13.70 -3.04
N ALA A 305 8.18 -13.99 -3.78
CA ALA A 305 9.43 -14.40 -3.16
C ALA A 305 10.17 -13.17 -2.60
N ALA A 306 10.60 -13.26 -1.35
CA ALA A 306 11.22 -12.16 -0.63
C ALA A 306 12.45 -12.60 0.17
N GLU A 307 13.45 -11.74 0.15
CA GLU A 307 14.64 -11.75 1.00
C GLU A 307 14.57 -10.52 1.91
N ILE A 308 14.60 -10.70 3.24
CA ILE A 308 14.32 -9.61 4.18
C ILE A 308 15.30 -9.62 5.33
N CYS A 309 15.84 -8.44 5.64
CA CYS A 309 16.60 -8.17 6.85
C CYS A 309 15.86 -7.13 7.67
N LEU A 310 15.62 -7.40 8.96
CA LEU A 310 14.81 -6.53 9.79
C LEU A 310 15.37 -6.44 11.21
N ILE A 311 15.44 -5.22 11.75
CA ILE A 311 15.51 -4.96 13.19
C ILE A 311 14.12 -4.50 13.61
N SER A 312 13.50 -5.22 14.53
CA SER A 312 12.15 -4.93 15.01
C SER A 312 12.15 -4.78 16.54
N GLY A 313 11.42 -3.78 17.04
CA GLY A 313 11.31 -3.49 18.46
C GLY A 313 9.86 -3.18 18.88
N SER A 314 9.64 -3.11 20.18
CA SER A 314 8.34 -2.70 20.73
C SER A 314 8.11 -1.20 20.59
N GLU A 315 6.84 -0.81 20.38
CA GLU A 315 6.42 0.58 20.50
C GLU A 315 6.76 1.11 21.90
N ASN A 316 7.20 2.38 21.99
CA ASN A 316 7.53 3.10 23.24
C ASN A 316 8.90 2.86 23.88
N SER A 317 9.92 2.47 23.10
CA SER A 317 11.28 2.51 23.63
C SER A 317 11.89 3.92 23.55
N ASP A 318 12.46 4.38 24.67
CA ASP A 318 13.31 5.58 24.75
C ASP A 318 14.72 5.35 24.16
N THR A 319 14.93 4.19 23.52
CA THR A 319 16.25 3.79 23.00
C THR A 319 16.61 4.67 21.81
N ILE A 320 17.80 5.27 21.89
CA ILE A 320 18.38 6.05 20.80
C ILE A 320 19.46 5.20 20.14
N PHE A 321 19.30 4.96 18.84
CA PHE A 321 20.32 4.30 18.04
C PHE A 321 21.22 5.36 17.42
N GLU A 322 22.45 5.46 17.93
CA GLU A 322 23.47 6.35 17.36
C GLU A 322 23.80 5.92 15.94
N ARG A 323 23.89 4.61 15.70
CA ARG A 323 24.17 4.05 14.37
C ARG A 323 23.56 2.66 14.21
N ILE A 324 22.86 2.47 13.09
CA ILE A 324 22.40 1.20 12.57
C ILE A 324 23.00 1.02 11.19
N SER A 325 23.49 -0.18 10.90
CA SER A 325 23.85 -0.59 9.55
C SER A 325 23.34 -2.00 9.31
N VAL A 326 22.51 -2.17 8.29
CA VAL A 326 22.01 -3.47 7.82
C VAL A 326 22.62 -3.72 6.46
N THR A 327 23.32 -4.84 6.28
CA THR A 327 23.95 -5.22 5.02
C THR A 327 23.60 -6.65 4.66
N ALA A 328 23.25 -6.89 3.40
CA ALA A 328 23.07 -8.25 2.88
C ALA A 328 23.37 -8.30 1.38
N ASN A 329 23.65 -9.51 0.90
CA ASN A 329 23.83 -9.78 -0.52
C ASN A 329 22.51 -10.33 -1.07
N PHE A 330 21.82 -9.50 -1.83
CA PHE A 330 20.57 -9.85 -2.49
C PHE A 330 20.84 -10.47 -3.86
N THR A 331 19.92 -11.30 -4.32
CA THR A 331 19.96 -11.81 -5.69
C THR A 331 19.77 -10.65 -6.69
N LYS A 332 20.51 -10.63 -7.80
CA LYS A 332 20.53 -9.51 -8.78
C LYS A 332 19.17 -9.14 -9.37
N GLN A 333 18.24 -10.08 -9.39
CA GLN A 333 16.90 -9.89 -9.96
C GLN A 333 15.94 -9.22 -8.96
N ASN A 334 16.37 -9.02 -7.72
CA ASN A 334 15.51 -8.50 -6.67
C ASN A 334 15.44 -6.98 -6.75
N ALA A 335 14.26 -6.41 -6.63
CA ALA A 335 14.09 -4.98 -6.35
C ALA A 335 14.24 -4.77 -4.83
N GLN A 336 15.12 -3.88 -4.38
CA GLN A 336 15.39 -3.68 -2.96
C GLN A 336 14.90 -2.33 -2.45
N TYR A 337 14.25 -2.36 -1.28
CA TYR A 337 13.51 -1.27 -0.69
C TYR A 337 13.93 -1.07 0.77
N PRO A 338 14.31 0.16 1.19
CA PRO A 338 14.58 0.43 2.60
C PRO A 338 13.31 0.53 3.42
N LEU A 339 13.21 -0.23 4.49
CA LEU A 339 12.13 -0.13 5.45
C LEU A 339 12.60 0.70 6.64
N VAL A 340 11.89 1.79 6.97
CA VAL A 340 12.15 2.61 8.16
C VAL A 340 10.83 3.05 8.76
N GLN A 341 10.57 2.58 9.98
CA GLN A 341 9.43 2.94 10.82
C GLN A 341 9.97 3.43 12.15
N SER A 342 10.03 4.75 12.29
CA SER A 342 10.53 5.45 13.46
C SER A 342 9.87 6.82 13.58
N ALA A 343 10.18 7.54 14.64
CA ALA A 343 10.01 8.99 14.65
C ALA A 343 10.73 9.63 13.45
N VAL A 344 10.38 10.88 13.13
CA VAL A 344 10.90 11.64 11.98
C VAL A 344 12.41 11.47 11.84
N LEU A 345 12.84 10.77 10.78
CA LEU A 345 14.25 10.55 10.45
C LEU A 345 14.67 11.52 9.33
N PRO A 346 15.57 12.48 9.61
CA PRO A 346 16.10 13.37 8.59
C PRO A 346 16.81 12.57 7.49
N ALA A 347 16.72 13.05 6.25
CA ALA A 347 17.24 12.29 5.11
C ALA A 347 18.78 12.21 5.10
N GLU A 348 19.46 13.21 5.66
CA GLU A 348 20.92 13.20 5.88
C GLU A 348 21.37 12.13 6.87
N ASN A 349 20.46 11.68 7.74
CA ASN A 349 20.71 10.63 8.71
C ASN A 349 20.41 9.23 8.15
N PHE A 350 20.05 9.14 6.87
CA PHE A 350 19.67 7.91 6.20
C PHE A 350 20.46 7.74 4.91
N LYS A 351 20.95 6.53 4.67
CA LYS A 351 21.68 6.21 3.45
C LYS A 351 21.35 4.80 2.99
N PHE A 352 20.94 4.68 1.74
CA PHE A 352 20.70 3.40 1.10
C PHE A 352 21.63 3.26 -0.11
N THR A 353 22.48 2.24 -0.11
CA THR A 353 23.48 2.03 -1.17
C THR A 353 23.42 0.63 -1.71
N THR A 354 23.61 0.53 -3.01
CA THR A 354 23.69 -0.73 -3.74
C THR A 354 25.03 -0.82 -4.46
N LYS A 355 25.68 -1.97 -4.35
CA LYS A 355 26.94 -2.29 -5.05
C LYS A 355 26.73 -3.59 -5.81
N ALA A 356 26.76 -3.50 -7.13
CA ALA A 356 26.66 -4.67 -7.99
C ALA A 356 27.95 -5.50 -7.93
N SER A 357 27.81 -6.81 -7.74
CA SER A 357 28.86 -7.82 -7.91
C SER A 357 28.58 -8.66 -9.18
N GLU A 358 29.36 -9.69 -9.48
CA GLU A 358 29.15 -10.53 -10.68
C GLU A 358 27.82 -11.31 -10.64
N ASN A 359 27.39 -11.80 -9.48
CA ASN A 359 26.16 -12.62 -9.34
C ASN A 359 25.18 -12.13 -8.25
N SER A 360 25.57 -11.15 -7.44
CA SER A 360 24.75 -10.60 -6.35
C SER A 360 24.79 -9.08 -6.34
N GLN A 361 23.89 -8.49 -5.58
CA GLN A 361 23.86 -7.06 -5.29
C GLN A 361 24.00 -6.89 -3.78
N GLN A 362 25.14 -6.37 -3.34
CA GLN A 362 25.31 -6.01 -1.94
C GLN A 362 24.54 -4.73 -1.67
N VAL A 363 23.62 -4.77 -0.72
CA VAL A 363 22.81 -3.64 -0.32
C VAL A 363 23.09 -3.31 1.13
N THR A 364 23.31 -2.03 1.39
CA THR A 364 23.56 -1.50 2.73
C THR A 364 22.61 -0.34 3.01
N LEU A 365 21.88 -0.47 4.12
CA LEU A 365 21.10 0.58 4.75
C LEU A 365 21.87 1.07 5.97
N GLU A 366 22.21 2.36 6.02
CA GLU A 366 22.75 3.02 7.20
C GLU A 366 21.75 4.07 7.71
N ALA A 367 21.54 4.08 9.02
CA ALA A 367 20.75 5.11 9.70
C ALA A 367 21.48 5.58 10.95
N VAL A 368 21.45 6.88 11.23
CA VAL A 368 22.10 7.47 12.41
C VAL A 368 21.10 8.28 13.23
N ASN A 369 21.32 8.35 14.54
CA ASN A 369 20.48 9.08 15.48
C ASN A 369 18.98 8.74 15.38
N VAL A 370 18.65 7.46 15.24
CA VAL A 370 17.26 6.99 15.13
C VAL A 370 16.63 6.95 16.52
N LYS A 371 15.44 7.55 16.66
CA LYS A 371 14.67 7.58 17.91
C LYS A 371 13.36 6.83 17.72
N SER A 372 12.88 6.19 18.79
CA SER A 372 11.61 5.47 18.82
C SER A 372 11.48 4.51 17.63
N LEU A 373 12.52 3.70 17.42
CA LEU A 373 12.58 2.75 16.33
C LEU A 373 11.56 1.63 16.56
N GLN A 374 10.69 1.41 15.59
CA GLN A 374 9.81 0.25 15.56
C GLN A 374 10.37 -0.81 14.62
N ASN A 375 10.65 -0.44 13.37
CA ASN A 375 11.18 -1.35 12.35
C ASN A 375 12.23 -0.63 11.49
N VAL A 376 13.37 -1.27 11.21
CA VAL A 376 14.34 -0.80 10.21
C VAL A 376 14.97 -1.99 9.51
N GLY A 377 15.05 -1.94 8.19
CA GLY A 377 15.46 -3.11 7.43
C GLY A 377 15.51 -2.90 5.93
N ILE A 378 15.75 -4.00 5.23
CA ILE A 378 15.80 -4.04 3.77
C ILE A 378 14.85 -5.14 3.34
N PHE A 379 13.93 -4.77 2.45
CA PHE A 379 13.02 -5.69 1.78
C PHE A 379 13.48 -5.87 0.33
N GLY A 380 13.87 -7.09 -0.03
CA GLY A 380 14.19 -7.49 -1.39
C GLY A 380 13.07 -8.34 -1.95
N LYS A 381 12.45 -7.89 -3.05
CA LYS A 381 11.45 -8.66 -3.79
C LYS A 381 12.06 -9.29 -5.02
N ASP A 382 11.94 -10.61 -5.17
CA ASP A 382 12.22 -11.27 -6.44
C ASP A 382 11.03 -11.12 -7.39
N SER A 383 11.26 -10.52 -8.56
CA SER A 383 10.21 -10.26 -9.53
C SER A 383 9.95 -11.45 -10.47
N ALA A 384 10.75 -12.51 -10.41
CA ALA A 384 10.59 -13.69 -11.25
C ALA A 384 9.55 -14.69 -10.73
N VAL A 385 9.24 -14.64 -9.43
CA VAL A 385 8.32 -15.58 -8.75
C VAL A 385 7.05 -14.85 -8.34
N LEU A 386 6.20 -14.57 -9.33
CA LEU A 386 4.76 -14.40 -9.11
C LEU A 386 4.15 -15.77 -9.37
N GLU A 387 4.09 -16.60 -8.34
CA GLU A 387 3.40 -17.89 -8.44
C GLU A 387 1.92 -17.69 -8.10
N ASP A 388 1.06 -17.73 -9.12
CA ASP A 388 -0.40 -17.72 -9.00
C ASP A 388 -0.96 -18.94 -8.22
N ASN A 389 -0.12 -19.89 -7.78
CA ASN A 389 -0.53 -21.21 -7.29
C ASN A 389 0.02 -21.64 -5.92
N TYR A 390 0.64 -20.77 -5.14
CA TYR A 390 1.07 -21.17 -3.79
C TYR A 390 -0.06 -21.00 -2.77
N VAL A 391 -0.71 -22.10 -2.39
CA VAL A 391 -1.71 -22.16 -1.32
C VAL A 391 -1.00 -21.97 0.02
N TYR A 392 -1.55 -21.07 0.85
CA TYR A 392 -1.11 -20.83 2.21
C TYR A 392 -1.18 -22.11 3.06
N GLY A 393 -0.05 -22.44 3.72
CA GLY A 393 0.00 -23.38 4.83
C GLY A 393 0.01 -24.87 4.48
N GLU A 394 1.20 -25.47 4.37
CA GLU A 394 1.40 -26.78 5.02
C GLU A 394 1.31 -26.55 6.54
N LYS A 395 0.08 -26.42 7.05
CA LYS A 395 -0.17 -26.87 8.42
C LYS A 395 0.02 -28.37 8.38
N ASN A 396 0.89 -28.90 9.25
CA ASN A 396 0.93 -30.33 9.51
C ASN A 396 -0.51 -30.81 9.72
N ASN A 397 -1.02 -31.57 8.75
CA ASN A 397 -2.36 -32.12 8.75
C ASN A 397 -2.47 -33.13 9.87
N THR A 398 -2.85 -32.67 11.06
CA THR A 398 -3.49 -33.53 12.04
C THR A 398 -4.72 -32.94 12.73
N GLU A 399 -5.05 -31.64 12.66
CA GLU A 399 -6.17 -31.12 13.49
C GLU A 399 -7.12 -30.04 12.91
N THR A 400 -7.18 -29.76 11.60
CA THR A 400 -8.09 -28.71 11.07
C THR A 400 -9.13 -29.16 10.05
N VAL A 401 -9.47 -30.46 9.99
CA VAL A 401 -10.60 -30.93 9.15
C VAL A 401 -11.96 -30.76 9.84
N GLN A 402 -11.99 -30.41 11.13
CA GLN A 402 -13.23 -30.44 11.90
C GLN A 402 -13.97 -29.10 11.96
N THR A 403 -13.33 -27.95 11.71
CA THR A 403 -13.98 -26.63 11.81
C THR A 403 -14.74 -26.21 10.56
N ASP A 404 -14.20 -26.46 9.36
CA ASP A 404 -14.81 -26.00 8.10
C ASP A 404 -16.10 -26.76 7.74
N PHE A 405 -16.25 -27.99 8.23
CA PHE A 405 -17.47 -28.77 8.02
C PHE A 405 -18.64 -28.24 8.85
N TYR A 406 -18.39 -27.66 10.04
CA TYR A 406 -19.46 -27.11 10.86
C TYR A 406 -19.96 -25.77 10.33
N GLU A 407 -19.09 -24.88 9.84
CA GLU A 407 -19.54 -23.62 9.23
C GLU A 407 -20.32 -23.85 7.93
N TYR A 408 -19.95 -24.86 7.13
CA TYR A 408 -20.69 -25.21 5.91
C TYR A 408 -22.08 -25.82 6.21
N ILE A 409 -22.22 -26.58 7.29
CA ILE A 409 -23.52 -27.18 7.68
C ILE A 409 -24.48 -26.15 8.29
N PHE A 410 -23.96 -25.12 8.96
CA PHE A 410 -24.78 -24.08 9.60
C PHE A 410 -24.97 -22.82 8.74
N ASN A 411 -24.62 -22.88 7.46
CA ASN A 411 -24.98 -21.83 6.51
C ASN A 411 -26.52 -21.78 6.33
N GLU A 412 -27.11 -20.58 6.34
CA GLU A 412 -28.56 -20.36 6.26
C GLU A 412 -29.17 -21.07 5.03
N ASP A 413 -28.45 -21.10 3.90
CA ASP A 413 -28.87 -21.77 2.67
C ASP A 413 -29.01 -23.30 2.83
N VAL A 414 -28.18 -23.92 3.67
CA VAL A 414 -28.19 -25.37 3.92
C VAL A 414 -29.32 -25.72 4.88
N GLN A 415 -29.59 -24.87 5.88
CA GLN A 415 -30.76 -25.03 6.74
C GLN A 415 -32.08 -24.91 5.95
N GLU A 416 -32.21 -23.93 5.05
CA GLU A 416 -33.40 -23.82 4.19
C GLU A 416 -33.60 -25.05 3.30
N PHE A 417 -32.50 -25.63 2.77
CA PHE A 417 -32.57 -26.87 2.01
C PHE A 417 -33.05 -28.05 2.85
N PHE A 418 -32.52 -28.23 4.07
CA PHE A 418 -32.95 -29.32 4.95
C PHE A 418 -34.40 -29.14 5.41
N ASP A 419 -34.83 -27.93 5.72
CA ASP A 419 -36.23 -27.63 6.06
C ASP A 419 -37.17 -27.93 4.90
N TYR A 420 -36.80 -27.55 3.67
CA TYR A 420 -37.56 -27.87 2.47
C TYR A 420 -37.71 -29.37 2.24
N VAL A 421 -36.60 -30.13 2.34
CA VAL A 421 -36.59 -31.58 2.18
C VAL A 421 -37.40 -32.26 3.29
N TRP A 422 -37.25 -31.80 4.53
CA TRP A 422 -37.93 -32.38 5.69
C TRP A 422 -39.45 -32.16 5.65
N ILE A 423 -39.90 -30.98 5.22
CA ILE A 423 -41.32 -30.70 5.00
C ILE A 423 -41.91 -31.64 3.95
N ARG A 424 -41.20 -31.83 2.82
CA ARG A 424 -41.67 -32.74 1.75
C ARG A 424 -41.68 -34.20 2.18
N LEU A 425 -40.68 -34.64 2.94
CA LEU A 425 -40.62 -36.00 3.45
C LEU A 425 -41.77 -36.28 4.43
N ARG A 426 -42.09 -35.35 5.34
CA ARG A 426 -43.21 -35.49 6.28
C ARG A 426 -44.56 -35.61 5.58
N ILE A 427 -44.81 -34.79 4.56
CA ILE A 427 -46.04 -34.87 3.77
C ILE A 427 -46.16 -36.26 3.13
N LEU A 428 -45.07 -36.78 2.56
CA LEU A 428 -45.04 -38.10 1.93
C LEU A 428 -45.31 -39.23 2.94
N ILE A 429 -44.69 -39.17 4.13
CA ILE A 429 -44.90 -40.16 5.20
C ILE A 429 -46.35 -40.16 5.67
N VAL A 430 -46.97 -38.98 5.83
CA VAL A 430 -48.38 -38.86 6.26
C VAL A 430 -49.32 -39.43 5.19
N VAL A 431 -49.10 -39.09 3.91
CA VAL A 431 -49.90 -39.61 2.80
C VAL A 431 -49.79 -41.13 2.69
N VAL A 432 -48.58 -41.68 2.80
CA VAL A 432 -48.35 -43.14 2.76
C VAL A 432 -48.99 -43.82 3.97
N SER A 433 -48.93 -43.20 5.14
CA SER A 433 -49.53 -43.75 6.37
C SER A 433 -51.05 -43.76 6.30
N ILE A 434 -51.69 -42.72 5.74
CA ILE A 434 -53.14 -42.71 5.48
C ILE A 434 -53.51 -43.81 4.47
N TYR A 435 -52.74 -43.97 3.39
CA TYR A 435 -52.99 -44.99 2.38
C TYR A 435 -52.86 -46.42 2.93
N ILE A 436 -51.88 -46.66 3.80
CA ILE A 436 -51.72 -47.96 4.49
C ILE A 436 -52.88 -48.22 5.45
N LEU A 437 -53.35 -47.19 6.17
CA LEU A 437 -54.49 -47.30 7.08
C LEU A 437 -55.83 -47.50 6.37
N GLU A 438 -56.01 -47.02 5.14
CA GLU A 438 -57.20 -47.32 4.33
C GLU A 438 -57.19 -48.74 3.74
N MET A 439 -56.02 -49.36 3.60
CA MET A 439 -55.84 -50.72 3.05
C MET A 439 -55.88 -51.82 4.12
N MET A 440 -55.86 -51.45 5.40
CA MET A 440 -56.09 -52.33 6.56
C MET A 440 -57.55 -52.25 7.00
#